data_AF-A0A349NJ87-F1
#
_entry.id   AF-A0A349NJ87-F1
#
_cell.length_a   1.000
_cell.length_b   1.000
_cell.length_c   1.000
_cell.angle_alpha   90.00
_cell.angle_beta   90.00
_cell.angle_gamma   90.00
#
_symmetry.space_group_name_H-M   'P 1'
#
loop_
_entity.id
_entity.type
_entity.pdbx_description
1 polymer ?
#
loop_
_entity_poly.entity_id
_entity_poly.type
_entity_poly.pdbx_seq_one_letter_code
_entity_poly.pdbx_strand_id
1 'polypeptide(L)'
;MNVPHREDVAGADSTFNAKLLLLEKNMKEDNLTISEYENLLDQAKTLEIKFLDEVTPSDIHQPFDLTDRITNAGFTSDASGWDNTATGTVNANDSEIEFYQTTFVLAQTLKNLPKGTFEVSVQGFQRPGASSAVYTDYIAGENNVTAQVFAGSSSSKIHNIMDGAQNSQLQYTDKHEGSLYFPDQMAGARQYFDHDLYYNSVFTTLSTDGDNLRIGVRGSVAESSYWSVFDNFHLYFYGKLPADTLITGVNAVHSEGQHYFDVYNLMGQKVRSHISDCKNLTSGIYIINGKKVIIR
;
A
#
# COMPACT_ATOMS: atom_id res chain seq x y z
N MET A 1 -18.02 1.94 10.66
CA MET A 1 -17.48 0.60 10.96
C MET A 1 -16.49 0.83 12.11
N ASN A 2 -16.66 0.23 13.28
CA ASN A 2 -15.78 0.51 14.43
C ASN A 2 -14.44 -0.20 14.25
N VAL A 3 -13.37 0.56 14.02
CA VAL A 3 -11.99 0.05 14.08
C VAL A 3 -11.72 -0.44 15.51
N PRO A 4 -11.29 -1.69 15.75
CA PRO A 4 -10.91 -2.14 17.09
C PRO A 4 -9.70 -1.36 17.58
N HIS A 5 -9.83 -0.64 18.70
CA HIS A 5 -8.78 0.22 19.22
C HIS A 5 -8.75 0.22 20.75
N ARG A 6 -7.62 0.69 21.29
CA ARG A 6 -7.47 1.00 22.72
C ARG A 6 -7.47 2.51 22.88
N GLU A 7 -8.01 2.97 24.00
CA GLU A 7 -7.86 4.35 24.43
C GLU A 7 -6.46 4.54 25.05
N ASP A 8 -5.63 5.39 24.44
CA ASP A 8 -4.38 5.84 25.07
C ASP A 8 -4.66 6.94 26.11
N VAL A 9 -5.79 7.64 25.99
CA VAL A 9 -6.35 8.55 27.00
C VAL A 9 -7.73 8.05 27.41
N ALA A 10 -7.89 7.70 28.70
CA ALA A 10 -9.13 7.13 29.21
C ALA A 10 -10.33 8.07 28.95
N GLY A 11 -11.39 7.53 28.37
CA GLY A 11 -12.61 8.25 28.02
C GLY A 11 -12.57 8.97 26.67
N ALA A 12 -11.56 8.73 25.82
CA ALA A 12 -11.47 9.25 24.46
C ALA A 12 -12.76 8.99 23.65
N ASP A 13 -13.26 7.75 23.65
CA ASP A 13 -14.49 7.36 22.94
C ASP A 13 -15.70 8.14 23.46
N SER A 14 -15.85 8.18 24.79
CA SER A 14 -16.98 8.86 25.42
C SER A 14 -16.98 10.36 25.13
N THR A 15 -15.80 10.97 25.11
CA THR A 15 -15.60 12.39 24.81
C THR A 15 -15.87 12.69 23.34
N PHE A 16 -15.35 11.86 22.44
CA PHE A 16 -15.57 11.98 21.00
C PHE A 16 -17.05 11.88 20.66
N ASN A 17 -17.71 10.81 21.12
CA ASN A 17 -19.14 10.59 20.87
C ASN A 17 -20.01 11.74 21.40
N ALA A 18 -19.75 12.24 22.60
CA ALA A 18 -20.51 13.37 23.17
C ALA A 18 -20.37 14.65 22.34
N LYS A 19 -19.16 14.95 21.85
CA LYS A 19 -18.89 16.14 21.03
C LYS A 19 -19.41 15.99 19.60
N LEU A 20 -19.31 14.78 19.02
CA LEU A 20 -19.84 14.48 17.70
C LEU A 20 -21.36 14.66 17.69
N LEU A 21 -22.07 14.17 18.71
CA LEU A 21 -23.52 14.38 18.84
C LEU A 21 -23.90 15.87 18.92
N LEU A 22 -23.09 16.68 19.60
CA LEU A 22 -23.31 18.13 19.66
C LEU A 22 -23.09 18.79 18.28
N LEU A 23 -22.02 18.41 17.57
CA LEU A 23 -21.75 18.91 16.22
C LEU A 23 -22.85 18.52 15.25
N GLU A 24 -23.28 17.26 15.25
CA GLU A 24 -24.38 16.77 14.42
C GLU A 24 -25.69 17.51 14.70
N LYS A 25 -25.94 17.87 15.96
CA LYS A 25 -27.10 18.68 16.33
C LYS A 25 -26.98 20.09 15.76
N ASN A 26 -25.82 20.74 15.93
CA ASN A 26 -25.60 22.10 15.46
C ASN A 26 -25.61 22.20 13.93
N MET A 27 -25.13 21.17 13.22
CA MET A 27 -25.19 21.08 11.76
C MET A 27 -26.61 20.95 11.19
N LYS A 28 -27.60 20.61 12.02
CA LYS A 28 -29.01 20.48 11.64
C LYS A 28 -29.83 21.74 11.94
N GLU A 29 -29.21 22.81 12.44
CA GLU A 29 -29.91 24.06 12.68
C GLU A 29 -30.37 24.70 11.36
N ASP A 30 -31.61 25.19 11.34
CA ASP A 30 -32.17 25.87 10.17
C ASP A 30 -31.48 27.24 10.00
N ASN A 31 -31.16 27.59 8.75
CA ASN A 31 -30.56 28.88 8.35
C ASN A 31 -29.10 29.12 8.76
N LEU A 32 -28.27 28.07 8.88
CA LEU A 32 -26.82 28.23 9.00
C LEU A 32 -26.27 29.09 7.85
N THR A 33 -25.48 30.09 8.21
CA THR A 33 -24.67 30.84 7.26
C THR A 33 -23.50 29.98 6.77
N ILE A 34 -22.91 30.36 5.63
CA ILE A 34 -21.72 29.68 5.09
C ILE A 34 -20.59 29.65 6.12
N SER A 35 -20.33 30.77 6.80
CA SER A 35 -19.25 30.87 7.80
C SER A 35 -19.50 30.01 9.05
N GLU A 36 -20.75 29.86 9.48
CA GLU A 36 -21.08 28.96 10.59
C GLU A 36 -20.90 27.49 10.19
N TYR A 37 -21.29 27.13 8.97
CA TYR A 37 -21.06 25.79 8.43
C TYR A 37 -19.57 25.47 8.30
N GLU A 38 -18.76 26.39 7.78
CA GLU A 38 -17.30 26.26 7.71
C GLU A 38 -16.69 26.08 9.10
N ASN A 39 -17.16 26.83 10.09
CA ASN A 39 -16.69 26.70 11.47
C ASN A 39 -17.03 25.33 12.08
N LEU A 40 -18.24 24.81 11.85
CA LEU A 40 -18.64 23.48 12.32
C LEU A 40 -17.80 22.38 11.65
N LEU A 41 -17.48 22.54 10.37
CA LEU A 41 -16.60 21.62 9.65
C LEU A 41 -15.18 21.60 10.24
N ASP A 42 -14.64 22.76 10.60
CA ASP A 42 -13.32 22.84 11.24
C ASP A 42 -13.31 22.27 12.66
N GLN A 43 -14.41 22.43 13.41
CA GLN A 43 -14.58 21.77 14.69
C GLN A 43 -14.63 20.25 14.54
N ALA A 44 -15.33 19.72 13.52
CA ALA A 44 -15.38 18.28 13.25
C ALA A 44 -14.00 17.72 12.92
N LYS A 45 -13.22 18.38 12.05
CA LYS A 45 -11.84 17.98 11.74
C LYS A 45 -10.95 17.99 12.98
N THR A 46 -11.04 19.05 13.79
CA THR A 46 -10.28 19.16 15.04
C THR A 46 -10.64 18.05 16.02
N LEU A 47 -11.93 17.70 16.11
CA LEU A 47 -12.42 16.63 16.96
C LEU A 47 -11.88 15.26 16.51
N GLU A 48 -11.88 15.00 15.21
CA GLU A 48 -11.34 13.77 14.63
C GLU A 48 -9.84 13.62 14.88
N ILE A 49 -9.04 14.65 14.58
CA ILE A 49 -7.59 14.65 14.85
C ILE A 49 -7.31 14.36 16.32
N LYS A 50 -8.05 15.02 17.21
CA LYS A 50 -7.91 14.81 18.65
C LYS A 50 -8.24 13.37 19.04
N PHE A 51 -9.32 12.81 18.51
CA PHE A 51 -9.69 11.42 18.78
C PHE A 51 -8.58 10.47 18.33
N LEU A 52 -8.07 10.63 17.10
CA LEU A 52 -7.01 9.79 16.54
C LEU A 52 -5.69 9.89 17.32
N ASP A 53 -5.37 11.05 17.92
CA ASP A 53 -4.21 11.18 18.83
C ASP A 53 -4.39 10.45 20.18
N GLU A 54 -5.65 10.26 20.61
CA GLU A 54 -6.01 9.66 21.89
C GLU A 54 -6.27 8.15 21.82
N VAL A 55 -6.20 7.55 20.63
CA VAL A 55 -6.44 6.11 20.42
C VAL A 55 -5.37 5.46 19.55
N THR A 56 -5.24 4.13 19.70
CA THR A 56 -4.38 3.32 18.85
C THR A 56 -5.10 2.03 18.46
N PRO A 57 -5.05 1.58 17.19
CA PRO A 57 -5.64 0.30 16.81
C PRO A 57 -5.10 -0.86 17.66
N SER A 58 -5.98 -1.79 18.00
CA SER A 58 -5.64 -2.99 18.77
C SER A 58 -5.28 -4.18 17.89
N ASP A 59 -5.55 -4.09 16.59
CA ASP A 59 -5.20 -5.07 15.57
C ASP A 59 -4.48 -4.33 14.43
N ILE A 60 -3.25 -4.73 14.12
CA ILE A 60 -2.43 -4.13 13.05
C ILE A 60 -3.02 -4.39 11.66
N HIS A 61 -3.90 -5.38 11.51
CA HIS A 61 -4.60 -5.66 10.25
C HIS A 61 -5.90 -4.86 10.11
N GLN A 62 -6.25 -4.07 11.12
CA GLN A 62 -7.41 -3.18 11.11
C GLN A 62 -6.98 -1.78 11.57
N PRO A 63 -6.10 -1.09 10.83
CA PRO A 63 -5.75 0.29 11.11
C PRO A 63 -6.94 1.23 10.81
N PHE A 64 -6.82 2.50 11.23
CA PHE A 64 -7.74 3.53 10.77
C PHE A 64 -7.46 3.85 9.29
N ASP A 65 -8.48 3.77 8.45
CA ASP A 65 -8.38 4.16 7.04
C ASP A 65 -8.68 5.65 6.88
N LEU A 66 -7.65 6.39 6.45
CA LEU A 66 -7.69 7.83 6.19
C LEU A 66 -7.45 8.11 4.70
N THR A 67 -7.74 7.16 3.81
CA THR A 67 -7.55 7.29 2.36
C THR A 67 -8.33 8.48 1.78
N ASP A 68 -9.44 8.87 2.42
CA ASP A 68 -10.22 10.05 2.05
C ASP A 68 -9.45 11.39 2.15
N ARG A 69 -8.29 11.40 2.82
CA ARG A 69 -7.35 12.52 2.86
C ARG A 69 -6.58 12.69 1.56
N ILE A 70 -6.50 11.65 0.76
CA ILE A 70 -5.82 11.66 -0.54
C ILE A 70 -6.83 12.04 -1.61
N THR A 71 -6.65 13.23 -2.20
CA THR A 71 -7.44 13.64 -3.36
C THR A 71 -7.08 12.74 -4.55
N ASN A 72 -8.10 12.17 -5.22
CA ASN A 72 -7.92 11.37 -6.43
C ASN A 72 -6.89 10.24 -6.22
N ALA A 73 -7.11 9.42 -5.19
CA ALA A 73 -6.20 8.34 -4.81
C ALA A 73 -6.13 7.19 -5.84
N GLY A 74 -7.13 7.09 -6.72
CA GLY A 74 -7.26 6.02 -7.71
C GLY A 74 -7.34 6.50 -9.16
N PHE A 75 -6.72 7.66 -9.47
CA PHE A 75 -6.54 8.24 -10.82
C PHE A 75 -7.69 8.04 -11.83
N THR A 76 -8.94 8.23 -11.39
CA THR A 76 -10.12 7.73 -12.13
C THR A 76 -10.25 8.33 -13.53
N SER A 77 -9.83 9.58 -13.72
CA SER A 77 -9.90 10.26 -15.02
C SER A 77 -8.64 11.05 -15.39
N ASP A 78 -7.88 11.53 -14.41
CA ASP A 78 -6.67 12.34 -14.59
C ASP A 78 -5.80 12.30 -13.33
N ALA A 79 -4.76 13.14 -13.28
CA ALA A 79 -3.89 13.32 -12.11
C ALA A 79 -4.23 14.60 -11.31
N SER A 80 -5.45 15.12 -11.40
CA SER A 80 -5.87 16.32 -10.67
C SER A 80 -5.71 16.12 -9.16
N GLY A 81 -5.22 17.15 -8.47
CA GLY A 81 -4.90 17.10 -7.04
C GLY A 81 -3.48 16.64 -6.71
N TRP A 82 -2.70 16.22 -7.71
CA TRP A 82 -1.30 15.81 -7.55
C TRP A 82 -0.32 16.80 -8.18
N ASP A 83 0.78 17.09 -7.48
CA ASP A 83 1.94 17.75 -8.04
C ASP A 83 2.70 16.75 -8.90
N ASN A 84 2.82 17.03 -10.20
CA ASN A 84 3.51 16.15 -11.14
C ASN A 84 4.66 16.88 -11.84
N THR A 85 5.90 16.41 -11.67
CA THR A 85 7.07 17.06 -12.30
C THR A 85 7.24 16.70 -13.78
N ALA A 86 6.50 15.70 -14.27
CA ALA A 86 6.48 15.29 -15.67
C ALA A 86 5.03 15.03 -16.10
N THR A 87 4.70 15.08 -17.39
CA THR A 87 3.34 14.72 -17.81
C THR A 87 3.17 13.20 -17.77
N GLY A 88 2.68 12.69 -16.64
CA GLY A 88 2.21 11.30 -16.54
C GLY A 88 1.00 11.08 -17.45
N THR A 89 0.85 9.85 -17.95
CA THR A 89 -0.31 9.50 -18.78
C THR A 89 -1.33 8.78 -17.92
N VAL A 90 -2.54 9.31 -17.84
CA VAL A 90 -3.68 8.63 -17.21
C VAL A 90 -4.61 8.15 -18.32
N ASN A 91 -4.87 6.85 -18.36
CA ASN A 91 -5.90 6.31 -19.24
C ASN A 91 -7.22 6.28 -18.47
N ALA A 92 -8.17 7.14 -18.86
CA ALA A 92 -9.47 7.23 -18.19
C ALA A 92 -10.29 5.92 -18.21
N ASN A 93 -9.96 4.96 -19.08
CA ASN A 93 -10.61 3.65 -19.11
C ASN A 93 -10.01 2.64 -18.12
N ASP A 94 -8.73 2.79 -17.78
CA ASP A 94 -8.00 1.85 -16.91
C ASP A 94 -7.79 2.44 -15.50
N SER A 95 -7.98 3.75 -15.32
CA SER A 95 -7.91 4.48 -14.04
C SER A 95 -6.57 4.38 -13.30
N GLU A 96 -5.47 4.22 -14.03
CA GLU A 96 -4.11 4.21 -13.47
C GLU A 96 -3.22 5.25 -14.15
N ILE A 97 -2.06 5.57 -13.53
CA ILE A 97 -1.09 6.50 -14.09
C ILE A 97 0.21 5.79 -14.47
N GLU A 98 0.71 6.08 -15.67
CA GLU A 98 1.99 5.56 -16.15
C GLU A 98 3.03 6.65 -16.44
N PHE A 99 4.29 6.24 -16.29
CA PHE A 99 5.48 6.97 -16.71
C PHE A 99 6.39 6.02 -17.50
N TYR A 100 6.50 6.27 -18.81
CA TYR A 100 7.37 5.52 -19.72
C TYR A 100 8.63 6.32 -20.03
N GLN A 101 9.81 5.72 -19.80
CA GLN A 101 11.13 6.33 -20.05
C GLN A 101 11.25 7.76 -19.51
N THR A 102 10.73 7.99 -18.31
CA THR A 102 10.55 9.33 -17.75
C THR A 102 11.03 9.35 -16.31
N THR A 103 11.76 10.40 -15.93
CA THR A 103 12.01 10.73 -14.52
C THR A 103 10.85 11.55 -14.01
N PHE A 104 10.36 11.26 -12.81
CA PHE A 104 9.15 11.88 -12.30
C PHE A 104 9.14 11.93 -10.78
N VAL A 105 8.38 12.90 -10.26
CA VAL A 105 7.85 12.93 -8.91
C VAL A 105 6.37 13.23 -9.06
N LEU A 106 5.52 12.27 -8.66
CA LEU A 106 4.09 12.47 -8.51
C LEU A 106 3.79 12.47 -7.02
N ALA A 107 3.27 13.58 -6.50
CA ALA A 107 3.16 13.77 -5.06
C ALA A 107 1.98 14.64 -4.63
N GLN A 108 1.50 14.40 -3.41
CA GLN A 108 0.47 15.21 -2.76
C GLN A 108 0.94 15.58 -1.36
N THR A 109 0.64 16.79 -0.92
CA THR A 109 0.89 17.22 0.46
C THR A 109 -0.40 17.14 1.24
N LEU A 110 -0.52 16.12 2.07
CA LEU A 110 -1.63 15.95 3.00
C LEU A 110 -1.46 16.90 4.18
N LYS A 111 -2.56 17.50 4.65
CA LYS A 111 -2.56 18.49 5.72
C LYS A 111 -3.49 18.03 6.84
N ASN A 112 -3.34 18.62 8.02
CA ASN A 112 -4.22 18.39 9.17
C ASN A 112 -4.25 16.91 9.59
N LEU A 113 -3.10 16.24 9.61
CA LEU A 113 -3.00 14.86 10.06
C LEU A 113 -2.71 14.79 11.57
N PRO A 114 -3.23 13.77 12.28
CA PRO A 114 -2.85 13.54 13.68
C PRO A 114 -1.37 13.14 13.77
N LYS A 115 -0.74 13.40 14.92
CA LYS A 115 0.57 12.82 15.21
C LYS A 115 0.42 11.31 15.39
N GLY A 116 1.46 10.58 15.03
CA GLY A 116 1.48 9.12 15.09
C GLY A 116 2.02 8.50 13.81
N THR A 117 1.86 7.19 13.72
CA THR A 117 2.43 6.38 12.65
C THR A 117 1.45 6.17 11.52
N PHE A 118 1.93 6.39 10.29
CA PHE A 118 1.19 6.23 9.05
C PHE A 118 1.86 5.19 8.17
N GLU A 119 1.03 4.50 7.39
CA GLU A 119 1.43 3.74 6.22
C GLU A 119 0.85 4.43 4.98
N VAL A 120 1.71 4.68 4.00
CA VAL A 120 1.27 4.96 2.64
C VAL A 120 1.43 3.68 1.86
N SER A 121 0.30 3.16 1.35
CA SER A 121 0.25 2.00 0.47
C SER A 121 -0.17 2.41 -0.94
N VAL A 122 0.37 1.75 -1.95
CA VAL A 122 0.04 1.98 -3.36
C VAL A 122 0.25 0.69 -4.15
N GLN A 123 -0.67 0.34 -5.05
CA GLN A 123 -0.43 -0.73 -6.01
C GLN A 123 0.41 -0.21 -7.17
N GLY A 124 1.46 -0.94 -7.53
CA GLY A 124 2.31 -0.50 -8.63
C GLY A 124 3.60 -1.25 -8.77
N PHE A 125 4.18 -1.15 -9.95
CA PHE A 125 5.47 -1.75 -10.26
C PHE A 125 6.27 -0.86 -11.19
N GLN A 126 7.55 -1.16 -11.29
CA GLN A 126 8.38 -0.73 -12.41
C GLN A 126 8.84 -1.96 -13.19
N ARG A 127 8.76 -1.88 -14.52
CA ARG A 127 9.48 -2.74 -15.45
C ARG A 127 10.79 -2.06 -15.83
N PRO A 128 11.94 -2.45 -15.25
CA PRO A 128 13.23 -1.84 -15.55
C PRO A 128 13.84 -2.39 -16.85
N GLY A 129 13.18 -2.17 -17.99
CA GLY A 129 13.71 -2.54 -19.31
C GLY A 129 12.67 -3.14 -20.26
N ALA A 130 13.13 -3.69 -21.38
CA ALA A 130 12.28 -4.44 -22.30
C ALA A 130 11.83 -5.77 -21.66
N SER A 131 10.69 -6.31 -22.09
CA SER A 131 10.03 -7.48 -21.48
C SER A 131 10.95 -8.71 -21.38
N SER A 132 11.75 -9.02 -22.41
CA SER A 132 12.71 -10.13 -22.39
C SER A 132 13.94 -9.85 -21.52
N ALA A 133 14.38 -8.59 -21.44
CA ALA A 133 15.51 -8.19 -20.61
C ALA A 133 15.14 -8.25 -19.13
N VAL A 134 14.01 -7.65 -18.72
CA VAL A 134 13.57 -7.70 -17.32
C VAL A 134 13.34 -9.14 -16.84
N TYR A 135 12.81 -10.01 -17.71
CA TYR A 135 12.66 -11.44 -17.39
C TYR A 135 14.03 -12.09 -17.16
N THR A 136 15.00 -11.84 -18.04
CA THR A 136 16.36 -12.38 -17.95
C THR A 136 17.12 -11.89 -16.72
N ASP A 137 17.01 -10.60 -16.40
CA ASP A 137 17.62 -10.00 -15.22
C ASP A 137 17.00 -10.60 -13.94
N TYR A 138 15.67 -10.70 -13.89
CA TYR A 138 14.97 -11.20 -12.71
C TYR A 138 15.29 -12.66 -12.38
N ILE A 139 15.31 -13.55 -13.38
CA ILE A 139 15.72 -14.95 -13.18
C ILE A 139 17.20 -15.10 -12.83
N ALA A 140 18.04 -14.12 -13.19
CA ALA A 140 19.44 -14.03 -12.75
C ALA A 140 19.58 -13.47 -11.32
N GLY A 141 18.49 -13.05 -10.68
CA GLY A 141 18.48 -12.43 -9.35
C GLY A 141 18.81 -10.94 -9.35
N GLU A 142 18.78 -10.29 -10.52
CA GLU A 142 18.99 -8.85 -10.67
C GLU A 142 17.66 -8.09 -10.57
N ASN A 143 17.62 -7.05 -9.74
CA ASN A 143 16.46 -6.19 -9.59
C ASN A 143 16.83 -4.72 -9.81
N ASN A 144 16.63 -4.28 -11.05
CA ASN A 144 16.99 -2.96 -11.55
C ASN A 144 15.91 -1.89 -11.28
N VAL A 145 14.92 -2.16 -10.41
CA VAL A 145 13.93 -1.16 -10.01
C VAL A 145 14.59 0.02 -9.29
N THR A 146 14.25 1.23 -9.73
CA THR A 146 14.70 2.51 -9.18
C THR A 146 13.57 3.35 -8.64
N ALA A 147 12.33 3.11 -9.08
CA ALA A 147 11.15 3.84 -8.61
C ALA A 147 10.86 3.53 -7.13
N GLN A 148 10.38 4.54 -6.39
CA GLN A 148 10.16 4.47 -4.95
C GLN A 148 8.84 5.12 -4.56
N VAL A 149 8.07 4.45 -3.71
CA VAL A 149 7.01 5.09 -2.92
C VAL A 149 7.66 5.81 -1.74
N PHE A 150 7.13 6.96 -1.35
CA PHE A 150 7.67 7.75 -0.25
C PHE A 150 6.57 8.42 0.60
N ALA A 151 6.92 8.67 1.87
CA ALA A 151 6.12 9.40 2.84
C ALA A 151 7.05 10.24 3.73
N GLY A 152 7.08 11.55 3.50
CA GLY A 152 8.06 12.45 4.10
C GLY A 152 9.48 12.09 3.66
N SER A 153 10.36 11.82 4.62
CA SER A 153 11.74 11.36 4.36
C SER A 153 11.87 9.84 4.19
N SER A 154 10.83 9.07 4.53
CA SER A 154 10.82 7.61 4.37
C SER A 154 10.53 7.23 2.93
N SER A 155 11.15 6.15 2.43
CA SER A 155 10.89 5.61 1.09
C SER A 155 11.22 4.13 0.98
N SER A 156 10.50 3.43 0.11
CA SER A 156 10.74 2.03 -0.25
C SER A 156 10.74 1.89 -1.78
N LYS A 157 11.55 0.98 -2.34
CA LYS A 157 11.43 0.64 -3.76
C LYS A 157 10.06 0.02 -4.02
N ILE A 158 9.47 0.34 -5.18
CA ILE A 158 8.28 -0.38 -5.63
C ILE A 158 8.65 -1.76 -6.19
N HIS A 159 7.64 -2.58 -6.45
CA HIS A 159 7.81 -3.90 -7.03
C HIS A 159 8.49 -3.89 -8.40
N ASN A 160 9.21 -4.96 -8.70
CA ASN A 160 9.55 -5.32 -10.07
C ASN A 160 8.30 -5.90 -10.73
N ILE A 161 8.06 -5.63 -12.02
CA ILE A 161 6.95 -6.24 -12.77
C ILE A 161 6.94 -7.78 -12.68
N MET A 162 8.09 -8.41 -12.49
CA MET A 162 8.17 -9.87 -12.38
C MET A 162 7.69 -10.40 -11.02
N ASP A 163 7.60 -9.56 -9.98
CA ASP A 163 7.17 -9.97 -8.63
C ASP A 163 5.72 -10.48 -8.61
N GLY A 164 4.88 -9.99 -9.53
CA GLY A 164 3.48 -10.39 -9.67
C GLY A 164 3.19 -11.19 -10.94
N ALA A 165 4.22 -11.70 -11.63
CA ALA A 165 4.04 -12.50 -12.83
C ALA A 165 3.29 -13.82 -12.52
N GLN A 166 2.41 -14.23 -13.43
CA GLN A 166 1.48 -15.34 -13.23
C GLN A 166 1.79 -16.53 -14.15
N ASN A 167 1.35 -17.74 -13.76
CA ASN A 167 1.49 -18.94 -14.61
C ASN A 167 0.37 -19.05 -15.67
N SER A 168 -0.60 -18.13 -15.64
CA SER A 168 -1.69 -18.03 -16.60
C SER A 168 -1.93 -16.57 -16.96
N GLN A 169 -2.27 -16.33 -18.22
CA GLN A 169 -2.61 -15.01 -18.73
C GLN A 169 -3.83 -14.44 -17.96
N LEU A 170 -3.70 -13.22 -17.44
CA LEU A 170 -4.83 -12.49 -16.84
C LEU A 170 -5.46 -11.54 -17.86
N GLN A 171 -4.66 -11.00 -18.79
CA GLN A 171 -5.12 -10.06 -19.80
C GLN A 171 -4.51 -10.37 -21.18
N TYR A 172 -5.27 -10.19 -22.27
CA TYR A 172 -4.86 -10.59 -23.64
C TYR A 172 -3.60 -9.90 -24.20
N THR A 173 -3.20 -8.77 -23.61
CA THR A 173 -2.00 -7.95 -23.90
C THR A 173 -0.80 -8.32 -23.03
N ASP A 174 -0.95 -9.23 -22.07
CA ASP A 174 0.16 -9.71 -21.26
C ASP A 174 1.30 -10.22 -22.16
N LYS A 175 2.54 -9.92 -21.75
CA LYS A 175 3.71 -10.61 -22.30
C LYS A 175 3.83 -11.97 -21.69
N HIS A 176 4.43 -12.87 -22.47
CA HIS A 176 4.74 -14.22 -22.06
C HIS A 176 6.23 -14.47 -22.29
N GLU A 177 6.98 -14.65 -21.21
CA GLU A 177 8.40 -14.98 -21.23
C GLU A 177 8.62 -16.22 -20.36
N GLY A 178 9.30 -17.24 -20.90
CA GLY A 178 9.42 -18.54 -20.23
C GLY A 178 8.05 -19.20 -20.02
N SER A 179 7.66 -19.38 -18.76
CA SER A 179 6.35 -19.91 -18.34
C SER A 179 5.48 -18.86 -17.64
N LEU A 180 5.87 -17.58 -17.68
CA LEU A 180 5.27 -16.51 -16.90
C LEU A 180 4.61 -15.46 -17.79
N TYR A 181 3.46 -14.99 -17.33
CA TYR A 181 2.69 -13.90 -17.90
C TYR A 181 2.80 -12.66 -17.02
N PHE A 182 2.94 -11.48 -17.62
CA PHE A 182 2.97 -10.20 -16.90
C PHE A 182 2.49 -9.05 -17.79
N PRO A 183 2.08 -7.90 -17.21
CA PRO A 183 1.54 -6.79 -17.98
C PRO A 183 2.48 -6.22 -19.05
N ASP A 184 1.92 -5.76 -20.16
CA ASP A 184 2.66 -5.00 -21.19
C ASP A 184 2.02 -3.66 -21.56
N GLN A 185 0.84 -3.39 -20.99
CA GLN A 185 0.00 -2.24 -21.23
C GLN A 185 -0.71 -1.89 -19.91
N MET A 186 -1.18 -0.65 -19.80
CA MET A 186 -2.00 -0.18 -18.67
C MET A 186 -3.16 -1.15 -18.38
N ALA A 187 -4.05 -1.40 -19.34
CA ALA A 187 -5.15 -2.37 -19.17
C ALA A 187 -4.74 -3.76 -18.60
N GLY A 188 -3.51 -4.22 -18.87
CA GLY A 188 -2.95 -5.41 -18.21
C GLY A 188 -2.60 -5.15 -16.74
N ALA A 189 -1.91 -4.05 -16.44
CA ALA A 189 -1.59 -3.64 -15.06
C ALA A 189 -2.85 -3.55 -14.19
N ARG A 190 -3.93 -2.93 -14.68
CA ARG A 190 -5.21 -2.86 -13.95
C ARG A 190 -5.75 -4.24 -13.58
N GLN A 191 -5.70 -5.23 -14.48
CA GLN A 191 -6.13 -6.60 -14.14
C GLN A 191 -5.28 -7.22 -13.04
N TYR A 192 -3.99 -6.92 -12.97
CA TYR A 192 -3.15 -7.45 -11.90
C TYR A 192 -3.41 -6.72 -10.58
N PHE A 193 -3.72 -5.42 -10.62
CA PHE A 193 -4.16 -4.67 -9.44
C PHE A 193 -5.51 -5.18 -8.90
N ASP A 194 -6.47 -5.50 -9.79
CA ASP A 194 -7.75 -6.12 -9.43
C ASP A 194 -7.62 -7.51 -8.80
N HIS A 195 -6.45 -8.15 -8.96
CA HIS A 195 -6.08 -9.43 -8.35
C HIS A 195 -5.22 -9.26 -7.08
N ASP A 196 -5.25 -8.08 -6.46
CA ASP A 196 -4.56 -7.75 -5.20
C ASP A 196 -3.02 -7.90 -5.28
N LEU A 197 -2.43 -7.70 -6.46
CA LEU A 197 -0.98 -7.77 -6.67
C LEU A 197 -0.31 -6.39 -6.54
N TYR A 198 1.01 -6.42 -6.35
CA TYR A 198 1.88 -5.24 -6.38
C TYR A 198 1.65 -4.17 -5.30
N TYR A 199 1.19 -4.54 -4.10
CA TYR A 199 1.13 -3.60 -2.98
C TYR A 199 2.52 -3.18 -2.49
N ASN A 200 2.78 -1.88 -2.47
CA ASN A 200 4.00 -1.27 -1.97
C ASN A 200 3.65 -0.41 -0.76
N SER A 201 4.42 -0.51 0.31
CA SER A 201 4.18 0.27 1.51
C SER A 201 5.43 0.98 2.03
N VAL A 202 5.21 2.14 2.62
CA VAL A 202 6.21 2.88 3.38
C VAL A 202 5.58 3.42 4.66
N PHE A 203 6.28 3.21 5.78
CA PHE A 203 5.86 3.72 7.08
C PHE A 203 6.60 5.01 7.42
N THR A 204 5.91 5.91 8.12
CA THR A 204 6.47 7.16 8.63
C THR A 204 5.75 7.58 9.91
N THR A 205 6.36 8.45 10.70
CA THR A 205 5.77 8.93 11.95
C THR A 205 5.79 10.45 11.98
N LEU A 206 4.64 11.07 12.20
CA LEU A 206 4.50 12.50 12.48
C LEU A 206 4.61 12.74 13.99
N SER A 207 5.36 13.77 14.38
CA SER A 207 5.60 14.08 15.80
C SER A 207 4.65 15.15 16.35
N THR A 208 4.01 15.93 15.48
CA THR A 208 3.12 17.04 15.87
C THR A 208 1.76 16.89 15.21
N ASP A 209 0.69 17.21 15.96
CA ASP A 209 -0.66 17.25 15.42
C ASP A 209 -0.81 18.41 14.43
N GLY A 210 -1.49 18.15 13.31
CA GLY A 210 -1.66 19.12 12.25
C GLY A 210 -0.47 19.24 11.29
N ASP A 211 0.57 18.42 11.47
CA ASP A 211 1.71 18.38 10.54
C ASP A 211 1.28 17.98 9.12
N ASN A 212 2.05 18.45 8.14
CA ASN A 212 1.88 18.08 6.75
C ASN A 212 2.68 16.82 6.44
N LEU A 213 2.11 15.92 5.65
CA LEU A 213 2.80 14.75 5.13
C LEU A 213 2.82 14.78 3.61
N ARG A 214 4.01 14.88 3.02
CA ARG A 214 4.17 14.74 1.57
C ARG A 214 4.33 13.28 1.21
N ILE A 215 3.43 12.77 0.37
CA ILE A 215 3.41 11.37 -0.07
C ILE A 215 3.51 11.29 -1.59
N GLY A 216 3.91 10.14 -2.12
CA GLY A 216 3.85 9.89 -3.56
C GLY A 216 4.78 8.80 -4.05
N VAL A 217 5.01 8.79 -5.36
CA VAL A 217 5.98 7.92 -6.04
C VAL A 217 6.94 8.78 -6.85
N ARG A 218 8.21 8.37 -6.87
CA ARG A 218 9.26 9.02 -7.65
C ARG A 218 10.09 8.02 -8.43
N GLY A 219 10.47 8.38 -9.65
CA GLY A 219 11.43 7.66 -10.48
C GLY A 219 12.60 8.57 -10.86
N SER A 220 13.82 8.18 -10.48
CA SER A 220 15.04 8.96 -10.73
C SER A 220 15.82 8.50 -11.97
N VAL A 221 15.41 7.40 -12.61
CA VAL A 221 16.06 6.82 -13.79
C VAL A 221 15.02 6.60 -14.88
N ALA A 222 15.40 6.96 -16.11
CA ALA A 222 14.55 6.97 -17.30
C ALA A 222 15.24 6.21 -18.45
N GLU A 223 15.76 5.02 -18.16
CA GLU A 223 16.42 4.18 -19.15
C GLU A 223 15.45 3.65 -20.21
N SER A 224 16.01 3.15 -21.31
CA SER A 224 15.22 2.60 -22.42
C SER A 224 14.27 1.52 -21.91
N SER A 225 13.00 1.66 -22.32
CA SER A 225 11.89 0.76 -21.98
C SER A 225 11.51 0.70 -20.50
N TYR A 226 12.07 1.56 -19.64
CA TYR A 226 11.60 1.65 -18.26
C TYR A 226 10.15 2.12 -18.23
N TRP A 227 9.31 1.38 -17.51
CA TRP A 227 7.88 1.67 -17.41
C TRP A 227 7.48 1.57 -15.95
N SER A 228 6.95 2.65 -15.38
CA SER A 228 6.37 2.64 -14.03
C SER A 228 4.88 2.90 -14.15
N VAL A 229 4.07 2.10 -13.49
CA VAL A 229 2.61 2.24 -13.46
C VAL A 229 2.12 1.95 -12.05
N PHE A 230 1.17 2.76 -11.58
CA PHE A 230 0.66 2.65 -10.22
C PHE A 230 -0.73 3.29 -10.07
N ASP A 231 -1.45 2.83 -9.06
CA ASP A 231 -2.82 3.21 -8.74
C ASP A 231 -3.15 2.85 -7.28
N ASN A 232 -4.38 3.11 -6.84
CA ASN A 232 -4.95 2.67 -5.57
C ASN A 232 -4.08 3.09 -4.36
N PHE A 233 -3.84 4.40 -4.21
CA PHE A 233 -3.20 4.92 -3.01
C PHE A 233 -4.12 4.76 -1.80
N HIS A 234 -3.52 4.35 -0.67
CA HIS A 234 -4.16 4.28 0.62
C HIS A 234 -3.32 4.97 1.69
N LEU A 235 -4.01 5.56 2.67
CA LEU A 235 -3.40 6.09 3.88
C LEU A 235 -3.99 5.38 5.09
N TYR A 236 -3.15 4.64 5.80
CA TYR A 236 -3.56 3.99 7.05
C TYR A 236 -2.87 4.64 8.24
N PHE A 237 -3.59 4.74 9.35
CA PHE A 237 -3.11 5.32 10.61
C PHE A 237 -3.10 4.29 11.73
N TYR A 238 -1.95 4.20 12.39
CA TYR A 238 -1.62 3.19 13.40
C TYR A 238 -1.45 3.78 14.79
N GLY A 239 -1.90 5.02 15.03
CA GLY A 239 -1.79 5.66 16.34
C GLY A 239 -0.33 5.73 16.83
N LYS A 240 -0.12 5.28 18.06
CA LYS A 240 1.19 5.30 18.73
C LYS A 240 2.02 4.04 18.52
N LEU A 241 1.62 3.14 17.61
CA LEU A 241 2.44 1.97 17.28
C LEU A 241 3.74 2.42 16.59
N PRO A 242 4.92 1.98 17.06
CA PRO A 242 6.18 2.29 16.40
C PRO A 242 6.24 1.70 14.99
N ALA A 243 6.72 2.47 14.01
CA ALA A 243 6.79 2.04 12.61
C ALA A 243 7.61 0.75 12.39
N ASP A 244 8.67 0.54 13.17
CA ASP A 244 9.51 -0.66 13.10
C ASP A 244 8.78 -1.95 13.53
N THR A 245 7.75 -1.83 14.38
CA THR A 245 6.90 -2.96 14.77
C THR A 245 5.86 -3.34 13.71
N LEU A 246 5.61 -2.45 12.74
CA LEU A 246 4.61 -2.62 11.68
C LEU A 246 5.21 -3.18 10.39
N ILE A 247 6.54 -3.08 10.24
CA ILE A 247 7.27 -3.75 9.15
C ILE A 247 7.21 -5.25 9.42
N THR A 248 6.12 -5.88 9.00
CA THR A 248 6.01 -7.34 8.94
C THR A 248 6.84 -7.79 7.75
N GLY A 249 8.14 -7.94 7.96
CA GLY A 249 9.03 -8.51 6.97
C GLY A 249 8.44 -9.83 6.45
N VAL A 250 8.35 -9.94 5.12
CA VAL A 250 7.71 -10.99 4.31
C VAL A 250 6.28 -10.63 3.89
N ASN A 251 6.17 -9.97 2.74
CA ASN A 251 4.97 -10.02 1.89
C ASN A 251 4.51 -11.48 1.82
N ALA A 252 3.31 -11.75 2.33
CA ALA A 252 2.61 -12.97 2.01
C ALA A 252 2.38 -12.96 0.50
N VAL A 253 3.25 -13.63 -0.24
CA VAL A 253 3.03 -13.99 -1.63
C VAL A 253 1.79 -14.89 -1.63
N HIS A 254 0.63 -14.29 -1.85
CA HIS A 254 -0.56 -15.02 -2.26
C HIS A 254 -0.32 -15.41 -3.71
N SER A 255 0.19 -16.62 -3.95
CA SER A 255 -0.07 -17.30 -5.21
C SER A 255 -0.85 -18.57 -4.93
N GLU A 256 -1.97 -18.73 -5.61
CA GLU A 256 -2.67 -20.01 -5.75
C GLU A 256 -2.02 -20.85 -6.87
N GLY A 257 -0.69 -20.88 -6.90
CA GLY A 257 0.09 -21.83 -7.71
C GLY A 257 0.48 -23.04 -6.88
N GLN A 258 0.74 -24.19 -7.50
CA GLN A 258 1.42 -25.29 -6.81
C GLN A 258 2.81 -24.82 -6.35
N HIS A 259 2.90 -24.34 -5.12
CA HIS A 259 4.15 -23.87 -4.54
C HIS A 259 5.01 -25.06 -4.14
N TYR A 260 6.19 -25.13 -4.74
CA TYR A 260 7.27 -25.95 -4.19
C TYR A 260 7.89 -25.21 -3.01
N PHE A 261 8.04 -25.89 -1.88
CA PHE A 261 8.62 -25.33 -0.67
C PHE A 261 9.71 -26.23 -0.08
N ASP A 262 10.62 -25.59 0.64
CA ASP A 262 11.60 -26.27 1.49
C ASP A 262 11.02 -26.46 2.90
N VAL A 263 11.39 -27.56 3.53
CA VAL A 263 10.96 -27.93 4.88
C VAL A 263 12.18 -27.96 5.79
N TYR A 264 12.06 -27.29 6.93
CA TYR A 264 13.11 -27.23 7.94
C TYR A 264 12.61 -27.80 9.26
N ASN A 265 13.51 -28.39 10.06
CA ASN A 265 13.21 -28.72 11.45
C ASN A 265 13.31 -27.48 12.35
N LEU A 266 12.94 -27.63 13.63
CA LEU A 266 13.01 -26.53 14.61
C LEU A 266 14.44 -26.03 14.90
N MET A 267 15.47 -26.77 14.47
CA MET A 267 16.87 -26.35 14.56
C MET A 267 17.33 -25.60 13.29
N GLY A 268 16.43 -25.29 12.36
CA GLY A 268 16.74 -24.60 11.11
C GLY A 268 17.46 -25.47 10.07
N GLN A 269 17.54 -26.79 10.27
CA GLN A 269 18.15 -27.70 9.31
C GLN A 269 17.14 -28.06 8.22
N LYS A 270 17.53 -27.94 6.96
CA LYS A 270 16.72 -28.36 5.82
C LYS A 270 16.56 -29.88 5.84
N VAL A 271 15.33 -30.35 6.01
CA VAL A 271 14.98 -31.78 6.02
C VAL A 271 14.41 -32.24 4.69
N ARG A 272 13.88 -31.33 3.88
CA ARG A 272 13.35 -31.61 2.54
C ARG A 272 13.38 -30.35 1.70
N SER A 273 13.50 -30.52 0.39
CA SER A 273 13.51 -29.39 -0.55
C SER A 273 12.56 -29.62 -1.71
N HIS A 274 12.03 -28.53 -2.24
CA HIS A 274 11.26 -28.50 -3.49
C HIS A 274 10.08 -29.49 -3.51
N ILE A 275 9.23 -29.45 -2.47
CA ILE A 275 8.04 -30.32 -2.40
C ILE A 275 6.75 -29.53 -2.56
N SER A 276 5.78 -30.12 -3.25
CA SER A 276 4.45 -29.54 -3.47
C SER A 276 3.41 -29.92 -2.40
N ASP A 277 3.71 -30.91 -1.55
CA ASP A 277 2.86 -31.30 -0.43
C ASP A 277 3.65 -31.91 0.76
N CYS A 278 2.97 -32.01 1.90
CA CYS A 278 3.53 -32.54 3.15
C CYS A 278 3.19 -34.02 3.41
N LYS A 279 2.60 -34.76 2.46
CA LYS A 279 2.00 -36.10 2.71
C LYS A 279 3.01 -37.17 3.10
N ASN A 280 4.29 -36.94 2.81
CA ASN A 280 5.38 -37.88 3.07
C ASN A 280 6.34 -37.39 4.16
N LEU A 281 5.94 -36.40 4.96
CA LEU A 281 6.65 -36.00 6.18
C LEU A 281 6.22 -36.90 7.34
N THR A 282 7.16 -37.26 8.20
CA THR A 282 6.85 -37.92 9.46
C THR A 282 6.10 -36.97 10.39
N SER A 283 5.31 -37.51 11.33
CA SER A 283 4.59 -36.69 12.32
C SER A 283 5.58 -35.89 13.16
N GLY A 284 5.35 -34.59 13.31
CA GLY A 284 6.31 -33.68 13.92
C GLY A 284 5.98 -32.21 13.70
N ILE A 285 6.89 -31.34 14.14
CA ILE A 285 6.79 -29.89 13.98
C ILE A 285 7.87 -29.43 13.00
N TYR A 286 7.48 -28.67 11.99
CA TYR A 286 8.35 -28.17 10.93
C TYR A 286 8.18 -26.67 10.71
N ILE A 287 9.16 -26.08 10.04
CA ILE A 287 9.08 -24.73 9.47
C ILE A 287 8.92 -24.88 7.96
N ILE A 288 7.82 -24.37 7.42
CA ILE A 288 7.45 -24.44 6.00
C ILE A 288 6.99 -23.04 5.58
N ASN A 289 7.59 -22.47 4.53
CA ASN A 289 7.32 -21.09 4.08
C ASN A 289 7.35 -20.07 5.23
N GLY A 290 8.34 -20.18 6.12
CA GLY A 290 8.49 -19.31 7.28
C GLY A 290 7.47 -19.53 8.41
N LYS A 291 6.52 -20.46 8.27
CA LYS A 291 5.49 -20.76 9.27
C LYS A 291 5.74 -22.07 9.98
N LYS A 292 5.40 -22.14 11.27
CA LYS A 292 5.41 -23.36 12.07
C LYS A 292 4.20 -24.23 11.70
N VAL A 293 4.43 -25.46 11.26
CA VAL A 293 3.40 -26.42 10.83
C VAL A 293 3.52 -27.71 11.63
N ILE A 294 2.38 -28.24 12.08
CA ILE A 294 2.31 -29.53 12.79
C ILE A 294 1.80 -30.58 11.81
N ILE A 295 2.62 -31.59 11.54
CA ILE A 295 2.24 -32.78 10.77
C ILE A 295 1.83 -33.87 11.76
N ARG A 296 0.62 -34.41 11.59
CA ARG A 296 0.06 -35.48 12.42
C ARG A 296 0.10 -36.80 11.68
#